data_AF-E0UNN6-F1
#
_entry.id   AF-E0UNN6-F1
#
_cell.length_a   1.000
_cell.length_b   1.000
_cell.length_c   1.000
_cell.angle_alpha   90.00
_cell.angle_beta   90.00
_cell.angle_gamma   90.00
#
_symmetry.space_group_name_H-M   'P 1'
#
loop_
_entity.id
_entity.type
_entity.pdbx_description
1 polymer ?
#
loop_
_entity_poly.entity_id
_entity_poly.type
_entity_poly.pdbx_seq_one_letter_code
_entity_poly.pdbx_strand_id
1 'polypeptide(L)' 'MMNNKVYLLHYKSPIGNLSNPKGQAQHYLGFTTDLETRLTDHQLGKGAKITAAFALKKYRLI' A
#
# COMPACT_ATOMS: atom_id res chain seq x y z
N MET A 1 -7.74 13.59 23.09
CA MET A 1 -8.58 12.71 22.24
C MET A 1 -7.69 12.06 21.19
N MET A 2 -7.77 10.75 20.97
CA MET A 2 -7.05 10.09 19.87
C MET A 2 -7.73 10.46 18.54
N ASN A 3 -6.97 10.97 17.58
CA ASN A 3 -7.48 11.37 16.26
C ASN A 3 -7.34 10.21 15.27
N ASN A 4 -8.41 9.43 15.08
CA ASN A 4 -8.43 8.33 14.12
C ASN A 4 -8.56 8.87 12.69
N LYS A 5 -7.62 8.50 11.83
CA LYS A 5 -7.60 8.87 10.41
C LYS A 5 -7.85 7.64 9.56
N VAL A 6 -8.81 7.74 8.63
CA VAL A 6 -9.02 6.76 7.55
C VAL A 6 -8.36 7.31 6.29
N TYR A 7 -7.68 6.45 5.55
CA TYR A 7 -6.96 6.84 4.34
C TYR A 7 -7.08 5.79 3.23
N LEU A 8 -6.86 6.25 1.99
CA LEU A 8 -6.75 5.42 0.80
C LEU A 8 -5.41 5.70 0.12
N LEU A 9 -4.65 4.65 -0.16
CA LEU A 9 -3.48 4.70 -1.04
C LEU A 9 -3.91 4.33 -2.45
N HIS A 10 -3.52 5.15 -3.43
CA HIS A 10 -3.66 4.85 -4.84
C HIS A 10 -2.28 4.58 -5.44
N TYR A 11 -2.09 3.38 -6.02
CA TYR A 11 -0.83 3.02 -6.67
C TYR A 11 -0.84 3.44 -8.14
N LYS A 12 0.29 3.97 -8.63
CA LYS A 12 0.45 4.42 -10.03
C LYS A 12 0.13 3.32 -11.06
N SER A 13 0.33 2.06 -10.70
CA SER A 13 -0.05 0.92 -11.53
C SER A 13 -0.58 -0.21 -10.63
N PRO A 14 -1.49 -1.07 -11.14
CA PRO A 14 -1.98 -2.19 -10.35
C PRO A 14 -0.86 -3.14 -9.91
N ILE A 15 -1.10 -3.78 -8.77
CA ILE A 15 -0.24 -4.80 -8.17
C ILE A 15 -0.98 -6.14 -8.27
N GLY A 16 -0.28 -7.20 -8.66
CA GLY A 16 -0.85 -8.54 -8.85
C GLY A 16 -0.88 -8.96 -10.31
N ASN A 17 -1.84 -9.83 -10.67
CA ASN A 17 -1.98 -10.37 -12.02
C ASN A 17 -2.89 -9.48 -12.89
N LEU A 18 -2.31 -8.77 -13.85
CA LEU A 18 -3.05 -7.86 -14.76
C LEU A 18 -4.01 -8.60 -15.71
N SER A 19 -3.82 -9.90 -15.96
CA SER A 19 -4.74 -10.70 -16.78
C SER A 19 -5.97 -11.21 -16.02
N ASN A 20 -6.01 -11.02 -14.69
CA ASN A 20 -7.14 -11.41 -13.85
C ASN A 20 -7.65 -10.18 -13.08
N PRO A 21 -8.81 -9.60 -13.45
CA PRO A 21 -9.37 -8.42 -12.79
C PRO A 21 -9.58 -8.57 -11.28
N LYS A 22 -9.83 -9.79 -10.79
CA LYS A 22 -9.99 -10.08 -9.35
C LYS A 22 -8.65 -10.43 -8.66
N GLY A 23 -7.59 -10.62 -9.44
CA GLY A 23 -6.24 -10.93 -8.99
C GLY A 23 -5.30 -9.73 -8.96
N GLN A 24 -5.84 -8.51 -9.10
CA GLN A 24 -5.08 -7.26 -9.03
C GLN A 24 -5.75 -6.25 -8.08
N ALA A 25 -4.95 -5.32 -7.58
CA ALA A 25 -5.41 -4.20 -6.78
C ALA A 25 -4.61 -2.94 -7.09
N GLN A 26 -5.30 -1.78 -7.09
CA GLN A 26 -4.69 -0.46 -7.25
C GLN A 26 -4.95 0.46 -6.05
N HIS A 27 -5.77 -0.01 -5.10
CA HIS A 27 -6.14 0.74 -3.91
C HIS A 27 -5.87 -0.07 -2.65
N TYR A 28 -5.47 0.62 -1.58
CA TYR A 28 -5.37 0.06 -0.24
C TYR A 28 -6.02 1.02 0.75
N LEU A 29 -6.98 0.53 1.52
CA LEU A 29 -7.64 1.28 2.59
C LEU A 29 -7.00 0.94 3.93
N GLY A 30 -6.84 1.95 4.78
CA GLY A 30 -6.31 1.77 6.12
C GLY A 30 -6.84 2.80 7.10
N PHE A 31 -6.61 2.52 8.39
CA PHE A 31 -6.86 3.44 9.48
C PHE A 31 -5.66 3.50 10.42
N THR A 32 -5.44 4.64 11.05
CA THR A 32 -4.37 4.84 12.03
C THR A 32 -4.61 6.09 12.87
N THR A 33 -4.03 6.14 14.07
CA THR A 33 -3.92 7.36 14.89
C THR A 33 -2.68 8.18 14.53
N ASP A 34 -1.66 7.54 13.95
CA ASP A 34 -0.42 8.15 13.47
C ASP A 34 -0.27 7.89 11.97
N LEU A 35 -0.53 8.91 11.15
CA LEU A 35 -0.53 8.79 9.69
C LEU A 35 0.89 8.80 9.12
N GLU A 36 1.79 9.61 9.67
CA GLU A 36 3.12 9.81 9.10
C GLU A 36 3.98 8.56 9.27
N THR A 37 4.01 7.99 10.47
CA THR A 37 4.67 6.71 10.75
C THR A 37 4.09 5.63 9.84
N ARG A 38 2.75 5.58 9.73
CA ARG A 38 2.09 4.55 8.92
C ARG A 38 2.42 4.66 7.42
N LEU A 39 2.51 5.88 6.88
CA LEU A 39 2.92 6.09 5.48
C LEU A 39 4.38 5.65 5.27
N THR A 40 5.26 5.96 6.22
CA THR A 40 6.67 5.53 6.19
C THR A 40 6.81 4.01 6.19
N ASP A 41 6.08 3.32 7.06
CA ASP A 41 6.06 1.85 7.11
C ASP A 41 5.57 1.23 5.81
N HIS A 42 4.54 1.81 5.18
CA HIS A 42 4.05 1.36 3.88
C HIS A 42 5.08 1.56 2.77
N GLN A 43 5.82 2.67 2.77
CA GLN A 43 6.89 2.92 1.79
C GLN A 43 8.05 1.92 1.94
N LEU A 44 8.38 1.54 3.18
CA LEU A 44 9.43 0.54 3.48
C LEU A 44 8.96 -0.90 3.30
N GLY A 45 7.70 -1.13 2.94
CA GLY A 45 7.11 -2.47 2.84
C GLY A 45 6.93 -3.18 4.19
N LYS A 46 7.02 -2.47 5.31
CA LYS A 46 6.84 -2.99 6.68
C LYS A 46 5.38 -2.94 7.17
N GLY A 47 4.46 -2.47 6.33
CA GLY A 47 3.03 -2.44 6.61
C GLY A 47 2.27 -3.68 6.14
N ALA A 48 1.19 -3.48 5.39
CA ALA A 48 0.37 -4.56 4.85
C ALA A 48 1.09 -5.34 3.73
N LYS A 49 0.70 -6.61 3.51
CA LYS A 49 1.27 -7.49 2.46
C LYS A 49 1.26 -6.86 1.07
N ILE A 50 0.19 -6.15 0.69
CA ILE A 50 0.13 -5.45 -0.60
C ILE A 50 1.13 -4.28 -0.70
N THR A 51 1.38 -3.59 0.41
CA THR A 51 2.38 -2.51 0.46
C THR A 51 3.81 -3.07 0.41
N ALA A 52 4.04 -4.24 1.01
CA ALA A 52 5.29 -5.00 0.83
C ALA A 52 5.48 -5.43 -0.62
N ALA A 53 4.44 -5.97 -1.27
CA ALA A 53 4.47 -6.34 -2.69
C ALA A 53 4.75 -5.12 -3.60
N PHE A 54 4.18 -3.96 -3.29
CA PHE A 54 4.49 -2.71 -3.98
C PHE A 54 5.94 -2.29 -3.82
N ALA A 55 6.46 -2.29 -2.58
CA ALA A 55 7.85 -1.94 -2.30
C ALA A 55 8.80 -2.86 -3.06
N LEU A 56 8.58 -4.18 -3.03
CA LEU A 56 9.37 -5.15 -3.80
C LEU A 56 9.33 -4.91 -5.31
N LYS A 57 8.16 -4.58 -5.88
CA LYS A 57 8.03 -4.22 -7.30
C LYS A 57 8.84 -2.97 -7.66
N LYS A 58 8.87 -1.97 -6.77
CA LYS A 58 9.66 -0.74 -6.96
C LYS A 58 11.16 -1.02 -7.09
N TYR A 59 11.69 -2.00 -6.36
CA TYR A 59 13.12 -2.35 -6.36
C TYR A 59 13.53 -3.40 -7.42
N ARG A 60 12.56 -4.03 -8.10
CA ARG A 60 12.80 -4.99 -9.21
C ARG A 60 12.79 -4.36 -10.60
N LEU A 61 12.78 -3.03 -10.68
CA LEU A 61 13.04 -2.28 -11.91
C LEU A 61 14.56 -2.07 -12.05
N ILE A 62 15.28 -3.18 -12.30
CA ILE A 62 16.60 -3.22 -12.95
C ILE A 62 16.50 -4.27 -14.04
#